data_AF-A0A2V6QBU2-F1
#
_entry.id   AF-A0A2V6QBU2-F1
#
_cell.length_a   1.000
_cell.length_b   1.000
_cell.length_c   1.000
_cell.angle_alpha   90.00
_cell.angle_beta   90.00
_cell.angle_gamma   90.00
#
_symmetry.space_group_name_H-M   'P 1'
#
loop_
_entity.id
_entity.type
_entity.pdbx_description
1 polymer ?
#
loop_
_entity_poly.entity_id
_entity_poly.type
_entity_poly.pdbx_seq_one_letter_code
_entity_poly.pdbx_strand_id
1 'polypeptide(L)'
;MRRNLWLSGMALAAVLVTTTVTAQPPTTPPAAPPPQGERPARPGRHPHIHAATRDLERAETQLEKAAHHYDGHRAKALELVKQAEKELQEGLRWAEAHPEAFATGQKKP
;
A
#
# COMPACT_ATOMS: atom_id res chain seq x y z
N MET A 1 -23.42 -5.02 25.04
CA MET A 1 -23.64 -5.40 23.63
C MET A 1 -24.82 -4.59 23.10
N ARG A 2 -24.56 -3.64 22.19
CA ARG A 2 -25.57 -2.79 21.56
C ARG A 2 -25.67 -3.16 20.08
N ARG A 3 -26.92 -3.20 19.63
CA ARG A 3 -27.44 -3.70 18.36
C ARG A 3 -27.04 -2.80 17.19
N ASN A 4 -27.01 -3.35 15.98
CA ASN A 4 -27.95 -2.93 14.92
C ASN A 4 -27.75 -3.77 13.64
N LEU A 5 -28.65 -4.77 13.47
CA LEU A 5 -29.10 -5.25 12.18
C LEU A 5 -29.93 -4.12 11.55
N TRP A 6 -29.54 -3.63 10.37
CA TRP A 6 -30.38 -2.74 9.58
C TRP A 6 -30.60 -3.29 8.18
N LEU A 7 -31.89 -3.33 7.84
CA LEU A 7 -32.49 -4.00 6.71
C LEU A 7 -32.16 -3.25 5.41
N SER A 8 -31.80 -4.02 4.38
CA SER A 8 -31.99 -3.59 3.00
C SER A 8 -33.43 -3.95 2.58
N GLY A 9 -34.16 -3.00 2.02
CA GLY A 9 -35.51 -3.23 1.49
C GLY A 9 -35.93 -2.08 0.59
N MET A 10 -35.82 -2.31 -0.71
CA MET A 10 -36.21 -1.45 -1.82
C MET A 10 -37.65 -0.95 -1.74
N ALA A 11 -37.92 0.22 -2.33
CA ALA A 11 -38.91 0.38 -3.41
C ALA A 11 -38.88 1.82 -3.95
N LEU A 12 -38.36 2.00 -5.17
CA LEU A 12 -38.63 3.19 -5.97
C LEU A 12 -39.14 2.70 -7.32
N ALA A 13 -40.41 2.97 -7.58
CA ALA A 13 -41.13 2.51 -8.74
C ALA A 13 -41.12 3.58 -9.86
N ALA A 14 -41.04 3.05 -11.08
CA ALA A 14 -41.62 3.56 -12.33
C ALA A 14 -41.05 4.85 -12.96
N VAL A 15 -40.30 4.67 -14.05
CA VAL A 15 -40.54 5.41 -15.31
C VAL A 15 -40.30 4.45 -16.49
N LEU A 16 -41.37 4.19 -17.26
CA LEU A 16 -41.31 3.52 -18.57
C LEU A 16 -40.68 4.50 -19.57
N VAL A 17 -39.59 4.11 -20.24
CA VAL A 17 -39.08 4.81 -21.43
C VAL A 17 -38.98 3.81 -22.58
N THR A 18 -39.66 4.17 -23.66
CA THR A 18 -39.78 3.47 -24.95
C THR A 18 -38.42 3.17 -25.58
N THR A 19 -38.21 1.91 -25.95
CA THR A 19 -37.01 1.38 -26.60
C THR A 19 -37.00 1.70 -28.11
N THR A 20 -36.11 2.59 -28.54
CA THR A 20 -35.63 2.60 -29.92
C THR A 20 -34.31 1.85 -29.95
N VAL A 21 -34.30 0.63 -30.51
CA VAL A 21 -33.09 -0.17 -30.71
C VAL A 21 -32.34 0.42 -31.89
N THR A 22 -31.32 1.23 -31.62
CA THR A 22 -30.24 1.50 -32.59
C THR A 22 -29.21 0.38 -32.43
N ALA A 23 -29.02 -0.40 -33.49
CA ALA A 23 -27.99 -1.42 -33.55
C ALA A 23 -26.60 -0.75 -33.50
N GLN A 24 -25.96 -0.76 -32.34
CA GLN A 24 -24.56 -0.35 -32.22
C GLN A 24 -23.67 -1.48 -32.74
N PRO A 25 -22.69 -1.20 -33.62
CA PRO A 25 -21.67 -2.17 -33.97
C PRO A 25 -20.86 -2.54 -32.71
N PRO A 26 -20.33 -3.76 -32.60
CA PRO A 26 -19.58 -4.18 -31.43
C PRO A 26 -18.35 -3.29 -31.27
N THR A 27 -18.40 -2.35 -30.34
CA THR A 27 -17.19 -1.68 -29.84
C THR A 27 -16.46 -2.69 -28.98
N THR A 28 -15.48 -3.35 -29.59
CA THR A 28 -14.44 -4.10 -28.88
C THR A 28 -13.90 -3.24 -27.73
N PRO A 29 -14.08 -3.62 -26.46
CA PRO A 29 -13.45 -2.92 -25.36
C PRO A 29 -11.93 -2.93 -25.60
N PRO A 30 -11.22 -1.80 -25.48
CA PRO A 30 -9.76 -1.83 -25.45
C PRO A 30 -9.37 -2.76 -24.30
N ALA A 31 -8.64 -3.82 -24.65
CA ALA A 31 -8.17 -4.84 -23.72
C ALA A 31 -7.65 -4.16 -22.45
N ALA A 32 -8.31 -4.47 -21.33
CA ALA A 32 -7.83 -4.06 -20.02
C ALA A 32 -6.34 -4.41 -19.91
N PRO A 33 -5.49 -3.50 -19.41
CA PRO A 33 -4.10 -3.86 -19.13
C PRO A 33 -4.12 -5.13 -18.29
N PRO A 34 -3.27 -6.14 -18.61
CA PRO A 34 -3.28 -7.40 -17.88
C PRO A 34 -3.20 -7.09 -16.39
N PRO A 35 -3.98 -7.80 -15.54
CA PRO A 35 -3.84 -7.66 -14.09
C PRO A 35 -2.36 -7.83 -13.81
N GLN A 36 -1.74 -6.76 -13.28
CA GLN A 36 -0.34 -6.81 -12.89
C GLN A 36 -0.29 -7.68 -11.64
N GLY A 37 -0.39 -9.00 -11.84
CA GLY A 37 -0.10 -9.96 -10.80
C GLY A 37 1.27 -9.60 -10.28
N GLU A 38 1.35 -9.36 -8.97
CA GLU A 38 2.58 -9.15 -8.23
C GLU A 38 3.71 -9.91 -8.90
N ARG A 39 4.58 -9.17 -9.62
CA ARG A 39 5.80 -9.75 -10.16
C ARG A 39 6.49 -10.39 -8.95
N PRO A 40 6.79 -11.70 -8.99
CA PRO A 40 7.32 -12.39 -7.82
C PRO A 40 8.51 -11.58 -7.33
N ALA A 41 8.43 -11.12 -6.08
CA ALA A 41 9.50 -10.38 -5.44
C ALA A 41 10.76 -11.22 -5.61
N ARG A 42 11.71 -10.74 -6.42
CA ARG A 42 12.97 -11.44 -6.62
C ARG A 42 13.60 -11.62 -5.23
N PRO A 43 14.02 -12.84 -4.85
CA PRO A 43 14.69 -13.06 -3.58
C PRO A 43 15.83 -12.04 -3.41
N GLY A 44 15.82 -11.29 -2.31
CA GLY A 44 16.83 -10.27 -2.01
C GLY A 44 16.54 -8.84 -2.49
N ARG A 45 15.40 -8.54 -3.13
CA ARG A 45 14.93 -7.14 -3.28
C ARG A 45 13.86 -6.86 -2.23
N HIS A 46 14.15 -5.94 -1.30
CA HIS A 46 13.22 -5.46 -0.28
C HIS A 46 12.67 -4.06 -0.62
N PRO A 47 11.85 -3.90 -1.69
CA PRO A 47 11.44 -2.58 -2.19
C PRO A 47 10.66 -1.77 -1.15
N HIS A 48 9.89 -2.43 -0.29
CA HIS A 48 9.12 -1.76 0.77
C HIS A 48 10.00 -1.25 1.90
N ILE A 49 11.04 -2.01 2.31
CA ILE A 49 11.99 -1.54 3.32
C ILE A 49 12.77 -0.32 2.78
N HIS A 50 13.26 -0.39 1.54
CA HIS A 50 13.92 0.77 0.93
C HIS A 50 12.97 1.97 0.74
N ALA A 51 11.68 1.74 0.50
CA ALA A 51 10.70 2.82 0.46
C ALA A 51 10.50 3.46 1.83
N ALA A 52 10.32 2.63 2.86
CA ALA A 52 10.19 3.08 4.24
C ALA A 52 11.41 3.90 4.70
N THR A 53 12.63 3.46 4.38
CA THR A 53 13.86 4.22 4.70
C THR A 53 13.81 5.63 4.08
N ARG A 54 13.47 5.75 2.79
CA ARG A 54 13.37 7.07 2.14
C ARG A 54 12.28 7.95 2.74
N ASP A 55 11.17 7.36 3.16
CA ASP A 55 10.08 8.11 3.76
C ASP A 55 10.45 8.60 5.18
N LEU A 56 11.23 7.82 5.93
CA LEU A 56 11.80 8.25 7.21
C LEU A 56 12.83 9.38 7.04
N GLU A 57 13.74 9.29 6.08
CA GLU A 57 14.73 10.35 5.79
C GLU A 57 14.03 11.68 5.45
N ARG A 58 12.92 11.59 4.69
CA ARG A 58 12.07 12.75 4.40
C ARG A 58 11.41 13.29 5.65
N ALA A 59 10.87 12.41 6.51
CA ALA A 59 10.27 12.82 7.77
C ALA A 59 11.28 13.50 8.69
N GLU A 60 12.51 12.98 8.80
CA GLU A 60 13.62 13.62 9.52
C GLU A 60 13.84 15.04 9.00
N THR A 61 14.04 15.19 7.69
CA THR A 61 14.28 16.51 7.06
C THR A 61 13.15 17.50 7.35
N GLN A 62 11.89 17.06 7.35
CA GLN A 62 10.74 17.91 7.67
C GLN A 62 10.72 18.30 9.15
N LEU A 63 11.03 17.35 10.04
CA LEU A 63 11.10 17.60 11.49
C LEU A 63 12.26 18.53 11.85
N GLU A 64 13.40 18.46 11.17
CA GLU A 64 14.52 19.39 11.37
C GLU A 64 14.16 20.81 10.94
N LYS A 65 13.40 20.96 9.84
CA LYS A 65 12.95 22.25 9.32
C LYS A 65 11.76 22.85 10.07
N ALA A 66 11.08 22.07 10.91
CA ALA A 66 9.89 22.54 11.60
C ALA A 66 10.24 23.68 12.59
N ALA A 67 9.63 24.85 12.35
CA ALA A 67 9.93 26.10 13.06
C ALA A 67 9.63 26.06 14.57
N HIS A 68 8.70 25.20 15.00
CA HIS A 68 8.26 25.12 16.39
C HIS A 68 8.70 23.81 17.03
N HIS A 69 9.00 23.84 18.32
CA HIS A 69 9.43 22.67 19.08
C HIS A 69 8.26 21.77 19.51
N TYR A 70 7.02 22.26 19.40
CA TYR A 70 5.78 21.56 19.79
C TYR A 70 5.91 20.89 21.16
N ASP A 71 6.29 21.66 22.19
CA ASP A 71 6.48 21.16 23.57
C ASP A 71 7.50 20.01 23.72
N GLY A 72 8.47 19.93 22.80
CA GLY A 72 9.47 18.85 22.78
C GLY A 72 9.04 17.63 21.98
N HIS A 73 7.77 17.53 21.54
CA HIS A 73 7.31 16.43 20.68
C HIS A 73 8.07 16.36 19.36
N ARG A 74 8.52 17.49 18.81
CA ARG A 74 9.36 17.49 17.60
C ARG A 74 10.67 16.73 17.82
N ALA A 75 11.35 17.02 18.93
CA ALA A 75 12.62 16.40 19.27
C ALA A 75 12.43 14.90 19.52
N LYS A 76 11.34 14.53 20.22
CA LYS A 76 11.00 13.11 20.43
C LYS A 76 10.67 12.39 19.12
N ALA A 77 9.94 13.03 18.21
CA ALA A 77 9.65 12.46 16.90
C ALA A 77 10.94 12.24 16.09
N LEU A 78 11.87 13.21 16.10
CA LEU A 78 13.17 13.09 15.43
C LEU A 78 13.98 11.90 15.97
N GLU A 79 14.02 11.73 17.29
CA GLU A 79 14.69 10.60 17.94
C GLU A 79 14.09 9.26 17.49
N LEU A 80 12.75 9.16 17.47
CA LEU A 80 12.04 7.94 17.05
C LEU A 80 12.26 7.62 15.57
N VAL A 81 12.30 8.64 14.69
CA VAL A 81 12.61 8.45 13.27
C VAL A 81 14.01 7.89 13.09
N LYS A 82 15.02 8.47 13.78
CA LYS A 82 16.40 7.97 13.75
C LYS A 82 16.54 6.55 14.26
N GLN A 83 15.80 6.22 15.33
CA GLN A 83 15.76 4.86 15.84
C GLN A 83 15.15 3.90 14.81
N ALA A 84 14.03 4.25 14.18
CA ALA A 84 13.40 3.43 13.16
C ALA A 84 14.32 3.20 11.95
N GLU A 85 15.04 4.22 11.48
CA GLU A 85 16.03 4.07 10.40
C GLU A 85 17.12 3.08 10.75
N LYS A 86 17.63 3.12 11.98
CA LYS A 86 18.64 2.17 12.47
C LYS A 86 18.11 0.73 12.47
N GLU A 87 16.90 0.51 12.97
CA GLU A 87 16.26 -0.82 12.98
C GLU A 87 16.07 -1.36 11.55
N LEU A 88 15.66 -0.50 10.61
CA LEU A 88 15.53 -0.89 9.20
C LEU A 88 16.88 -1.27 8.58
N GLN A 89 17.95 -0.54 8.90
CA GLN A 89 19.30 -0.88 8.43
C GLN A 89 19.79 -2.22 9.00
N GLU A 90 19.53 -2.49 10.28
CA GLU A 90 19.86 -3.77 10.91
C GLU A 90 19.04 -4.91 10.29
N GLY A 91 17.75 -4.68 10.04
CA GLY A 91 16.89 -5.64 9.32
C GLY A 91 17.40 -5.94 7.90
N LEU A 92 17.88 -4.93 7.17
CA LEU A 92 18.49 -5.12 5.85
C LEU A 92 19.79 -5.94 5.94
N ARG A 93 20.68 -5.63 6.89
CA ARG A 93 21.91 -6.41 7.10
C ARG A 93 21.61 -7.85 7.46
N TRP A 94 20.61 -8.09 8.31
CA TRP A 94 20.17 -9.43 8.63
C TRP A 94 19.63 -10.15 7.39
N ALA A 95 18.83 -9.45 6.57
CA ALA A 95 18.25 -10.02 5.37
C ALA A 95 19.30 -10.36 4.30
N GLU A 96 20.34 -9.53 4.17
CA GLU A 96 21.52 -9.80 3.33
C GLU A 96 22.31 -11.01 3.83
N ALA A 97 22.41 -11.20 5.15
CA ALA A 97 23.11 -12.33 5.76
C ALA A 97 22.31 -13.65 5.70
N HIS A 98 20.97 -13.58 5.56
CA HIS A 98 20.08 -14.74 5.54
C HIS A 98 19.24 -14.80 4.26
N PRO A 99 19.85 -14.88 3.06
CA PRO A 99 19.11 -14.98 1.80
C PRO A 99 18.20 -16.21 1.74
N GLU A 100 18.53 -17.29 2.46
CA GLU A 100 17.74 -18.52 2.56
C GLU A 100 16.40 -18.31 3.26
N ALA A 101 16.30 -17.35 4.18
CA ALA A 101 15.04 -17.02 4.86
C ALA A 101 13.96 -16.52 3.89
N PHE A 102 14.37 -16.01 2.72
CA PHE A 102 13.48 -15.46 1.69
C PHE A 102 13.37 -16.35 0.43
N ALA A 103 14.09 -17.49 0.40
CA ALA A 103 14.14 -18.39 -0.76
C ALA A 103 13.00 -19.44 -0.79
N THR A 104 12.16 -19.50 0.24
CA THR A 104 11.08 -20.50 0.42
C THR A 104 9.87 -20.24 -0.47
N GLY A 105 10.06 -20.43 -1.77
CA GLY A 105 8.98 -20.42 -2.77
C GLY A 105 9.16 -21.42 -3.94
N GLN A 106 10.31 -22.09 -4.05
CA GLN A 106 10.58 -23.08 -5.10
C GLN A 106 10.57 -24.52 -4.55
N LYS A 107 9.41 -25.00 -4.11
CA LYS A 107 9.12 -26.45 -4.17
C LYS A 107 7.68 -26.62 -4.64
N LYS A 108 7.52 -26.63 -5.96
CA LYS A 108 6.34 -27.18 -6.62
C LYS A 108 6.68 -28.64 -6.98
N PRO A 109 5.84 -29.62 -6.61
CA PRO A 109 6.08 -31.03 -6.92
C PRO A 109 6.11 -31.29 -8.42
#